data_AF-W6A701-F1
#
_entry.id   AF-W6A701-F1
#
_cell.length_a   1.000
_cell.length_b   1.000
_cell.length_c   1.000
_cell.angle_alpha   90.00
_cell.angle_beta   90.00
_cell.angle_gamma   90.00
#
_symmetry.space_group_name_H-M   'P 1'
#
loop_
_entity.id
_entity.type
_entity.pdbx_description
1 polymer ?
#
loop_
_entity_poly.entity_id
_entity_poly.type
_entity_poly.pdbx_seq_one_letter_code
_entity_poly.pdbx_strand_id
1 'polypeptide(L)'
;MFKFIKDLTIEYRNNFVENDHYKKLKNNFLESNPHYMKDAYRDVYEVNVKNTLSVFNDELKRSSILLAGEVQSGKTNNMLFITAALIGLGFNKIIYFTGTKNNLNKQNIKRFKDFFKDAEFKDFSNAKSLFNNSNKVEIFYGIKQNLGNINSLLNDMDISQYENWNVLIIDDECDEASSEKTKENRTVNANILKLYETNFKKVVYLPVTATPYANLTSFTDGLAPNYVIPLVSSTSYCGLKVFSDNDLYKIIDKSIVDKIYARNFDVQTEEIFMKYIIDFLIECYRDEKNYQFLINITVNTTPIKDYDKYIRKIISKLKVKNKAFYNNFIGNDEYISFKQWLDKLEVKMIIEGFEYIRTTNPEIIIGGNLLSRGITFDDLIYEIMLNHSESGIFSSDTLLQRARWFGYRLRYIYKMRIYTSNIGYNFYNNIYEIDTRIRSLYENDYSNSKDKIMRIKDIFKEYSYKWTN
;
A
#
# COMPACT_ATOMS: atom_id res chain seq x y z
N MET A 1 12.86 -21.68 14.83
CA MET A 1 11.98 -20.49 14.90
C MET A 1 11.30 -20.24 13.56
N PHE A 2 10.67 -21.27 12.96
CA PHE A 2 9.90 -21.18 11.71
C PHE A 2 8.79 -22.24 11.74
N LYS A 3 7.98 -22.18 12.79
CA LYS A 3 6.73 -22.93 12.90
C LYS A 3 5.66 -21.84 13.05
N PHE A 4 4.58 -21.93 12.27
CA PHE A 4 3.48 -20.97 12.13
C PHE A 4 3.56 -19.97 10.97
N ILE A 5 3.44 -20.49 9.75
CA ILE A 5 2.70 -19.83 8.67
C ILE A 5 1.75 -20.88 8.08
N LYS A 6 0.68 -21.16 8.82
CA LYS A 6 -0.54 -21.81 8.35
C LYS A 6 -1.65 -21.16 9.17
N ASP A 7 -2.83 -21.02 8.59
CA ASP A 7 -4.09 -20.58 9.23
C ASP A 7 -4.73 -19.30 8.67
N LEU A 8 -4.54 -19.01 7.38
CA LEU A 8 -5.45 -18.09 6.65
C LEU A 8 -5.88 -18.62 5.26
N THR A 9 -5.79 -19.92 5.02
CA THR A 9 -6.42 -20.53 3.84
C THR A 9 -7.91 -20.70 4.10
N ILE A 10 -8.70 -19.69 3.73
CA ILE A 10 -10.16 -19.78 3.64
C ILE A 10 -10.49 -20.89 2.63
N GLU A 11 -11.32 -21.83 3.06
CA GLU A 11 -11.75 -22.97 2.25
C GLU A 11 -12.58 -22.49 1.04
N TYR A 12 -12.17 -22.90 -0.16
CA TYR A 12 -12.66 -22.42 -1.44
C TYR A 12 -14.18 -22.63 -1.61
N ARG A 13 -14.95 -21.54 -1.82
CA ARG A 13 -16.41 -21.61 -2.02
C ARG A 13 -16.89 -21.51 -3.48
N ASN A 14 -16.05 -21.65 -4.52
CA ASN A 14 -16.58 -21.74 -5.89
C ASN A 14 -15.69 -22.49 -6.91
N ASN A 15 -16.34 -23.23 -7.82
CA ASN A 15 -15.75 -23.89 -8.99
C ASN A 15 -15.52 -22.88 -10.14
N PHE A 16 -14.71 -21.83 -9.92
CA PHE A 16 -14.30 -20.98 -11.04
C PHE A 16 -13.54 -21.82 -12.06
N VAL A 17 -14.09 -21.94 -13.26
CA VAL A 17 -13.42 -22.57 -14.40
C VAL A 17 -12.76 -21.45 -15.20
N GLU A 18 -11.43 -21.47 -15.22
CA GLU A 18 -10.66 -20.54 -16.03
C GLU A 18 -11.02 -20.70 -17.51
N ASN A 19 -11.55 -19.65 -18.12
CA ASN A 19 -11.74 -19.61 -19.56
C ASN A 19 -10.40 -19.37 -20.27
N ASP A 20 -10.38 -19.55 -21.59
CA ASP A 20 -9.15 -19.47 -22.38
C ASP A 20 -8.51 -18.09 -22.37
N HIS A 21 -9.33 -17.03 -22.31
CA HIS A 21 -8.86 -15.66 -22.19
C HIS A 21 -8.10 -15.45 -20.87
N TYR A 22 -8.66 -15.90 -19.75
CA TYR A 22 -8.03 -15.84 -18.43
C TYR A 22 -6.74 -16.66 -18.39
N LYS A 23 -6.76 -17.89 -18.93
CA LYS A 23 -5.57 -18.75 -19.02
C LYS A 23 -4.44 -18.08 -19.80
N LYS A 24 -4.75 -17.48 -20.95
CA LYS A 24 -3.79 -16.74 -21.78
C LYS A 24 -3.15 -15.59 -20.99
N LEU A 25 -3.96 -14.74 -20.35
CA LEU A 25 -3.47 -13.61 -19.55
C LEU A 25 -2.61 -14.07 -18.37
N LYS A 26 -3.04 -15.12 -17.66
CA LYS A 26 -2.29 -15.74 -16.56
C LYS A 26 -0.94 -16.26 -17.02
N ASN A 27 -0.91 -17.07 -18.07
CA ASN A 27 0.34 -17.68 -18.55
C ASN A 27 1.34 -16.60 -18.99
N ASN A 28 0.89 -15.61 -19.76
CA ASN A 28 1.72 -14.47 -20.16
C ASN A 28 2.30 -13.71 -18.96
N PHE A 29 1.51 -13.51 -17.91
CA PHE A 29 1.97 -12.83 -16.69
C PHE A 29 3.03 -13.64 -15.94
N LEU A 30 2.82 -14.95 -15.77
CA LEU A 30 3.75 -15.83 -15.08
C LEU A 30 5.08 -15.96 -15.84
N GLU A 31 5.04 -16.02 -17.17
CA GLU A 31 6.24 -16.03 -18.02
C GLU A 31 7.02 -14.72 -17.91
N SER A 32 6.32 -13.58 -17.88
CA SER A 32 6.97 -12.26 -17.79
C SER A 32 7.48 -11.92 -16.39
N ASN A 33 7.03 -12.64 -15.36
CA ASN A 33 7.37 -12.35 -13.97
C ASN A 33 7.77 -13.62 -13.19
N PRO A 34 8.89 -14.27 -13.53
CA PRO A 34 9.27 -15.58 -13.00
C PRO A 34 9.54 -15.60 -11.48
N HIS A 35 9.72 -14.43 -10.86
CA HIS A 35 9.87 -14.27 -9.41
C HIS A 35 8.54 -14.47 -8.66
N TYR A 36 7.39 -14.29 -9.31
CA TYR A 36 6.14 -14.85 -8.82
C TYR A 36 6.12 -16.33 -9.16
N MET A 37 6.67 -17.15 -8.26
CA MET A 37 6.62 -18.61 -8.39
C MET A 37 5.17 -19.08 -8.62
N LYS A 38 4.96 -20.21 -9.30
CA LYS A 38 3.62 -20.80 -9.50
C LYS A 38 2.84 -20.91 -8.18
N ASP A 39 3.55 -21.18 -7.08
CA ASP A 39 3.00 -21.27 -5.74
C ASP A 39 2.46 -19.92 -5.24
N ALA A 40 3.18 -18.82 -5.47
CA ALA A 40 2.71 -17.48 -5.09
C ALA A 40 1.45 -17.05 -5.86
N TYR A 41 1.27 -17.51 -7.10
CA TYR A 41 0.03 -17.29 -7.84
C TYR A 41 -1.15 -18.08 -7.26
N ARG A 42 -0.95 -19.38 -7.03
CA ARG A 42 -1.98 -20.29 -6.50
C ARG A 42 -2.44 -19.87 -5.10
N ASP A 43 -1.50 -19.46 -4.26
CA ASP A 43 -1.77 -19.18 -2.85
C ASP A 43 -2.41 -17.81 -2.62
N VAL A 44 -2.32 -16.90 -3.59
CA VAL A 44 -2.77 -15.50 -3.44
C VAL A 44 -3.81 -15.14 -4.49
N TYR A 45 -3.40 -15.05 -5.76
CA TYR A 45 -4.25 -14.48 -6.80
C TYR A 45 -5.43 -15.40 -7.12
N GLU A 46 -5.21 -16.71 -7.21
CA GLU A 46 -6.29 -17.68 -7.46
C GLU A 46 -7.30 -17.71 -6.30
N VAL A 47 -6.82 -17.67 -5.06
CA VAL A 47 -7.67 -17.60 -3.86
C VAL A 47 -8.52 -16.32 -3.87
N ASN A 48 -7.89 -15.17 -4.09
CA ASN A 48 -8.59 -13.88 -4.10
C ASN A 48 -9.59 -13.78 -5.25
N VAL A 49 -9.30 -14.33 -6.43
CA VAL A 49 -10.25 -14.43 -7.55
C VAL A 49 -11.43 -15.31 -7.15
N LYS A 50 -11.20 -16.51 -6.61
CA LYS A 50 -12.28 -17.42 -6.20
C LYS A 50 -13.16 -16.81 -5.11
N ASN A 51 -12.57 -16.16 -4.10
CA ASN A 51 -13.31 -15.47 -3.04
C ASN A 51 -14.17 -14.34 -3.63
N THR A 52 -13.61 -13.56 -4.56
CA THR A 52 -14.35 -12.49 -5.27
C THR A 52 -15.51 -13.03 -6.09
N LEU A 53 -15.29 -14.11 -6.83
CA LEU A 53 -16.35 -14.73 -7.63
C LEU A 53 -17.37 -15.49 -6.77
N SER A 54 -17.05 -15.83 -5.52
CA SER A 54 -17.98 -16.52 -4.61
C SER A 54 -19.16 -15.66 -4.18
N VAL A 55 -18.96 -14.33 -4.13
CA VAL A 55 -20.02 -13.36 -3.78
C VAL A 55 -20.63 -12.69 -5.00
N PHE A 56 -20.05 -12.94 -6.17
CA PHE A 56 -20.59 -12.43 -7.42
C PHE A 56 -21.89 -13.16 -7.73
N ASN A 57 -23.00 -12.42 -7.65
CA ASN A 57 -24.32 -12.93 -8.00
C ASN A 57 -24.66 -12.50 -9.42
N ASP A 58 -24.88 -13.48 -10.32
CA ASP A 58 -25.13 -13.15 -11.71
C ASP A 58 -26.48 -12.44 -11.94
N GLU A 59 -27.43 -12.64 -11.04
CA GLU A 59 -28.79 -12.11 -11.09
C GLU A 59 -28.89 -10.66 -10.63
N LEU A 60 -27.93 -10.18 -9.85
CA LEU A 60 -27.92 -8.79 -9.39
C LEU A 60 -27.48 -7.86 -10.52
N LYS A 61 -28.37 -6.91 -10.87
CA LYS A 61 -28.06 -5.82 -11.81
C LYS A 61 -26.89 -4.96 -11.32
N ARG A 62 -26.79 -4.75 -10.01
CA ARG A 62 -25.77 -3.91 -9.37
C ARG A 62 -25.17 -4.64 -8.18
N SER A 63 -23.85 -4.60 -8.06
CA SER A 63 -23.14 -5.15 -6.90
C SER A 63 -21.92 -4.32 -6.58
N SER A 64 -21.68 -4.09 -5.30
CA SER A 64 -20.49 -3.42 -4.77
C SER A 64 -19.70 -4.41 -3.90
N ILE A 65 -18.43 -4.65 -4.26
CA ILE A 65 -17.56 -5.63 -3.62
C ILE A 65 -16.25 -4.93 -3.23
N LEU A 66 -16.09 -4.64 -1.94
CA LEU A 66 -14.89 -4.00 -1.39
C LEU A 66 -13.75 -5.01 -1.26
N LEU A 67 -12.63 -4.73 -1.92
CA LEU A 67 -11.40 -5.52 -1.81
C LEU A 67 -10.46 -4.85 -0.80
N ALA A 68 -10.31 -5.45 0.37
CA ALA A 68 -9.51 -4.94 1.48
C ALA A 68 -8.16 -5.69 1.57
N GLY A 69 -7.12 -5.13 0.95
CA GLY A 69 -5.76 -5.69 1.00
C GLY A 69 -4.91 -5.10 2.11
N GLU A 70 -3.71 -5.61 2.30
CA GLU A 70 -2.73 -4.96 3.17
C GLU A 70 -1.91 -3.91 2.38
N VAL A 71 -1.23 -3.01 3.09
CA VAL A 71 -0.34 -2.00 2.48
C VAL A 71 0.82 -2.69 1.73
N GLN A 72 1.08 -2.34 0.47
CA GLN A 72 2.14 -2.96 -0.34
C GLN A 72 2.05 -4.50 -0.52
N SER A 73 0.87 -5.10 -0.31
CA SER A 73 0.63 -6.54 -0.51
C SER A 73 0.56 -7.00 -1.97
N GLY A 74 0.51 -6.06 -2.93
CA GLY A 74 0.29 -6.38 -4.35
C GLY A 74 -1.17 -6.29 -4.80
N LYS A 75 -1.98 -5.44 -4.16
CA LYS A 75 -3.38 -5.12 -4.53
C LYS A 75 -3.59 -4.94 -6.04
N THR A 76 -2.69 -4.23 -6.73
CA THR A 76 -2.78 -4.03 -8.19
C THR A 76 -2.80 -5.34 -8.97
N ASN A 77 -1.97 -6.32 -8.61
CA ASN A 77 -2.00 -7.62 -9.31
C ASN A 77 -3.30 -8.38 -9.02
N ASN A 78 -3.81 -8.30 -7.78
CA ASN A 78 -5.13 -8.85 -7.47
C ASN A 78 -6.23 -8.21 -8.33
N MET A 79 -6.21 -6.88 -8.51
CA MET A 79 -7.14 -6.20 -9.41
C MET A 79 -7.03 -6.73 -10.85
N LEU A 80 -5.81 -6.85 -11.40
CA LEU A 80 -5.62 -7.38 -12.77
C LEU A 80 -6.26 -8.77 -12.95
N PHE A 81 -6.00 -9.69 -12.02
CA PHE A 81 -6.56 -11.04 -12.11
C PHE A 81 -8.08 -11.08 -11.88
N ILE A 82 -8.61 -10.31 -10.94
CA ILE A 82 -10.06 -10.21 -10.72
C ILE A 82 -10.75 -9.60 -11.95
N THR A 83 -10.20 -8.52 -12.52
CA THR A 83 -10.68 -7.91 -13.76
C THR A 83 -10.65 -8.91 -14.91
N ALA A 84 -9.58 -9.69 -15.07
CA ALA A 84 -9.50 -10.73 -16.10
C ALA A 84 -10.59 -11.79 -15.97
N ALA A 85 -10.88 -12.22 -14.74
CA ALA A 85 -11.94 -13.19 -14.46
C ALA A 85 -13.33 -12.61 -14.79
N LEU A 86 -13.58 -11.35 -14.40
CA LEU A 86 -14.84 -10.66 -14.71
C LEU A 86 -15.00 -10.38 -16.21
N ILE A 87 -13.95 -10.02 -16.94
CA ILE A 87 -14.00 -9.97 -18.42
C ILE A 87 -14.47 -11.31 -18.97
N GLY A 88 -13.98 -12.39 -18.38
CA GLY A 88 -14.39 -13.74 -18.73
C GLY A 88 -15.87 -14.06 -18.50
N LEU A 89 -16.54 -13.30 -17.65
CA LEU A 89 -17.98 -13.36 -17.39
C LEU A 89 -18.77 -12.35 -18.23
N GLY A 90 -18.14 -11.74 -19.25
CA GLY A 90 -18.79 -10.88 -20.22
C GLY A 90 -18.75 -9.39 -19.90
N PHE A 91 -17.93 -8.94 -18.93
CA PHE A 91 -17.67 -7.52 -18.71
C PHE A 91 -16.73 -6.99 -19.79
N ASN A 92 -17.19 -6.01 -20.57
CA ASN A 92 -16.44 -5.48 -21.71
C ASN A 92 -16.21 -3.97 -21.64
N LYS A 93 -16.84 -3.26 -20.69
CA LYS A 93 -16.59 -1.85 -20.40
C LYS A 93 -16.01 -1.73 -18.99
N ILE A 94 -14.76 -1.30 -18.88
CA ILE A 94 -14.06 -1.18 -17.60
C ILE A 94 -13.73 0.28 -17.38
N ILE A 95 -14.18 0.85 -16.28
CA ILE A 95 -13.87 2.20 -15.85
C ILE A 95 -12.89 2.06 -14.68
N TYR A 96 -11.61 2.28 -14.94
CA TYR A 96 -10.53 2.18 -13.95
C TYR A 96 -10.02 3.56 -13.55
N PHE A 97 -10.05 3.88 -12.27
CA PHE A 97 -9.50 5.14 -11.80
C PHE A 97 -8.67 4.99 -10.55
N THR A 98 -7.63 5.82 -10.49
CA THR A 98 -6.68 5.86 -9.38
C THR A 98 -6.91 7.08 -8.52
N GLY A 99 -6.20 7.16 -7.38
CA GLY A 99 -6.20 8.32 -6.51
C GLY A 99 -5.82 9.65 -7.20
N THR A 100 -5.67 10.69 -6.40
CA THR A 100 -5.51 12.08 -6.87
C THR A 100 -4.14 12.40 -7.52
N LYS A 101 -3.17 11.47 -7.47
CA LYS A 101 -1.77 11.72 -7.87
C LYS A 101 -1.42 11.15 -9.25
N ASN A 102 -1.08 12.02 -10.20
CA ASN A 102 -0.76 11.66 -11.58
C ASN A 102 0.42 10.68 -11.77
N ASN A 103 1.45 10.70 -10.92
CA ASN A 103 2.62 9.84 -11.09
C ASN A 103 2.32 8.36 -10.78
N LEU A 104 1.58 8.10 -9.69
CA LEU A 104 1.10 6.76 -9.33
C LEU A 104 0.12 6.23 -10.38
N ASN A 105 -0.73 7.11 -10.91
CA ASN A 105 -1.63 6.78 -12.01
C ASN A 105 -0.85 6.21 -13.22
N LYS A 106 0.18 6.93 -13.71
CA LYS A 106 0.98 6.47 -14.87
C LYS A 106 1.56 5.07 -14.68
N GLN A 107 2.07 4.75 -13.49
CA GLN A 107 2.64 3.44 -13.19
C GLN A 107 1.57 2.33 -13.21
N ASN A 108 0.44 2.55 -12.54
CA ASN A 108 -0.63 1.56 -12.49
C ASN A 108 -1.30 1.36 -13.86
N ILE A 109 -1.53 2.44 -14.62
CA ILE A 109 -2.05 2.35 -16.00
C ILE A 109 -1.10 1.55 -16.90
N LYS A 110 0.21 1.76 -16.79
CA LYS A 110 1.18 0.98 -17.55
C LYS A 110 1.03 -0.51 -17.27
N ARG A 111 0.89 -0.91 -15.99
CA ARG A 111 0.67 -2.31 -15.61
C ARG A 111 -0.61 -2.89 -16.21
N PHE A 112 -1.71 -2.14 -16.21
CA PHE A 112 -2.94 -2.56 -16.87
C PHE A 112 -2.75 -2.73 -18.39
N LYS A 113 -2.08 -1.78 -19.06
CA LYS A 113 -1.78 -1.86 -20.50
C LYS A 113 -0.90 -3.06 -20.84
N ASP A 114 0.12 -3.32 -20.03
CA ASP A 114 1.03 -4.45 -20.21
C ASP A 114 0.32 -5.79 -20.00
N PHE A 115 -0.66 -5.86 -19.09
CA PHE A 115 -1.45 -7.05 -18.81
C PHE A 115 -2.55 -7.28 -19.87
N PHE A 116 -3.35 -6.26 -20.21
CA PHE A 116 -4.47 -6.33 -21.14
C PHE A 116 -4.11 -5.83 -22.55
N LYS A 117 -3.09 -6.41 -23.18
CA LYS A 117 -2.57 -5.95 -24.50
C LYS A 117 -3.61 -5.92 -25.62
N ASP A 118 -4.63 -6.77 -25.53
CA ASP A 118 -5.69 -6.90 -26.55
C ASP A 118 -6.86 -5.91 -26.33
N ALA A 119 -6.85 -5.14 -25.23
CA ALA A 119 -7.90 -4.18 -24.87
C ALA A 119 -7.64 -2.77 -25.43
N GLU A 120 -8.72 -2.00 -25.64
CA GLU A 120 -8.66 -0.61 -26.04
C GLU A 120 -8.61 0.30 -24.81
N PHE A 121 -7.51 1.06 -24.65
CA PHE A 121 -7.33 1.97 -23.52
C PHE A 121 -7.71 3.40 -23.89
N LYS A 122 -8.55 4.03 -23.08
CA LYS A 122 -9.09 5.36 -23.36
C LYS A 122 -8.98 6.29 -22.15
N ASP A 123 -8.22 7.37 -22.29
CA ASP A 123 -8.00 8.33 -21.20
C ASP A 123 -9.19 9.30 -21.09
N PHE A 124 -9.88 9.30 -19.94
CA PHE A 124 -11.02 10.18 -19.73
C PHE A 124 -10.65 11.58 -19.22
N SER A 125 -9.37 11.92 -19.06
CA SER A 125 -8.97 13.26 -18.61
C SER A 125 -9.30 14.38 -19.60
N ASN A 126 -9.28 14.08 -20.91
CA ASN A 126 -9.43 15.06 -22.00
C ASN A 126 -10.44 14.62 -23.06
N ALA A 127 -11.40 13.81 -22.66
CA ALA A 127 -12.29 13.13 -23.59
C ALA A 127 -13.34 14.05 -24.22
N LYS A 128 -13.30 14.17 -25.55
CA LYS A 128 -14.42 14.71 -26.37
C LYS A 128 -15.35 13.62 -26.89
N SER A 129 -14.84 12.39 -27.04
CA SER A 129 -15.59 11.16 -27.27
C SER A 129 -14.77 9.99 -26.72
N LEU A 130 -15.43 9.03 -26.07
CA LEU A 130 -14.77 7.83 -25.50
C LEU A 130 -15.40 6.55 -26.00
N PHE A 131 -16.72 6.52 -26.13
CA PHE A 131 -17.43 5.28 -26.38
C PHE A 131 -17.48 5.00 -27.89
N ASN A 132 -16.99 3.84 -28.28
CA ASN A 132 -17.10 3.34 -29.65
C ASN A 132 -17.84 2.00 -29.64
N ASN A 133 -18.51 1.66 -30.74
CA ASN A 133 -19.01 0.31 -30.98
C ASN A 133 -17.84 -0.62 -31.34
N SER A 134 -16.99 -0.93 -30.36
CA SER A 134 -15.95 -1.95 -30.47
C SER A 134 -16.40 -3.26 -29.84
N ASN A 135 -16.08 -4.37 -30.51
CA ASN A 135 -16.23 -5.72 -29.96
C ASN A 135 -15.12 -6.08 -28.97
N LYS A 136 -14.10 -5.22 -28.82
CA LYS A 136 -13.02 -5.41 -27.86
C LYS A 136 -13.44 -4.93 -26.46
N VAL A 137 -12.69 -5.41 -25.46
CA VAL A 137 -12.74 -4.84 -24.11
C VAL A 137 -12.23 -3.41 -24.17
N GLU A 138 -13.01 -2.47 -23.65
CA GLU A 138 -12.62 -1.07 -23.52
C GLU A 138 -12.31 -0.76 -22.05
N ILE A 139 -11.15 -0.18 -21.80
CA ILE A 139 -10.67 0.25 -20.48
C ILE A 139 -10.54 1.77 -20.48
N PHE A 140 -11.53 2.44 -19.91
CA PHE A 140 -11.53 3.86 -19.64
C PHE A 140 -10.72 4.13 -18.39
N TYR A 141 -9.75 5.06 -18.45
CA TYR A 141 -8.85 5.29 -17.34
C TYR A 141 -8.53 6.76 -17.06
N GLY A 142 -8.19 7.07 -15.80
CA GLY A 142 -7.89 8.43 -15.36
C GLY A 142 -7.82 8.56 -13.84
N ILE A 143 -7.72 9.80 -13.35
CA ILE A 143 -7.78 10.12 -11.92
C ILE A 143 -9.23 10.40 -11.48
N LYS A 144 -9.56 10.13 -10.22
CA LYS A 144 -10.91 10.32 -9.65
C LYS A 144 -11.55 11.68 -9.90
N GLN A 145 -10.76 12.76 -9.90
CA GLN A 145 -11.26 14.11 -10.12
C GLN A 145 -11.91 14.30 -11.51
N ASN A 146 -11.53 13.50 -12.49
CA ASN A 146 -11.99 13.62 -13.87
C ASN A 146 -13.20 12.72 -14.18
N LEU A 147 -13.77 12.02 -13.19
CA LEU A 147 -14.92 11.13 -13.39
C LEU A 147 -16.17 11.86 -13.93
N GLY A 148 -16.28 13.16 -13.67
CA GLY A 148 -17.32 14.01 -14.26
C GLY A 148 -17.35 13.96 -15.79
N ASN A 149 -16.20 13.75 -16.44
CA ASN A 149 -16.11 13.66 -17.90
C ASN A 149 -16.85 12.45 -18.45
N ILE A 150 -16.74 11.28 -17.79
CA ILE A 150 -17.48 10.07 -18.18
C ILE A 150 -18.98 10.31 -18.00
N ASN A 151 -19.38 10.86 -16.86
CA ASN A 151 -20.78 11.18 -16.59
C ASN A 151 -21.35 12.17 -17.62
N SER A 152 -20.59 13.17 -18.07
CA SER A 152 -21.02 14.10 -19.11
C SER A 152 -21.29 13.35 -20.42
N LEU A 153 -20.34 12.53 -20.87
CA LEU A 153 -20.45 11.79 -22.13
C LEU A 153 -21.63 10.82 -22.13
N LEU A 154 -21.90 10.15 -21.00
CA LEU A 154 -23.08 9.27 -20.88
C LEU A 154 -24.40 10.03 -20.93
N ASN A 155 -24.45 11.29 -20.46
CA ASN A 155 -25.67 12.10 -20.57
C ASN A 155 -25.92 12.58 -22.01
N ASP A 156 -24.85 12.72 -22.80
CA ASP A 156 -24.93 13.14 -24.21
C ASP A 156 -25.27 11.96 -25.15
N MET A 157 -25.29 10.73 -24.64
CA MET A 157 -25.62 9.51 -25.38
C MET A 157 -27.07 9.08 -25.15
N ASP A 158 -27.69 8.51 -26.18
CA ASP A 158 -28.96 7.81 -26.02
C ASP A 158 -28.80 6.56 -25.16
N ILE A 159 -29.77 6.30 -24.28
CA ILE A 159 -29.76 5.14 -23.36
C ILE A 159 -29.56 3.81 -24.11
N SER A 160 -30.16 3.67 -25.30
CA SER A 160 -30.05 2.46 -26.13
C SER A 160 -28.62 2.12 -26.55
N GLN A 161 -27.71 3.10 -26.52
CA GLN A 161 -26.30 2.92 -26.87
C GLN A 161 -25.50 2.22 -25.76
N TYR A 162 -25.94 2.32 -24.49
CA TYR A 162 -25.21 1.80 -23.33
C TYR A 162 -26.03 0.89 -22.41
N GLU A 163 -27.34 0.82 -22.55
CA GLU A 163 -28.20 0.02 -21.65
C GLU A 163 -27.89 -1.48 -21.66
N ASN A 164 -27.24 -1.98 -22.71
CA ASN A 164 -26.84 -3.38 -22.84
C ASN A 164 -25.43 -3.67 -22.30
N TRP A 165 -24.71 -2.68 -21.76
CA TRP A 165 -23.33 -2.86 -21.32
C TRP A 165 -23.23 -3.58 -19.96
N ASN A 166 -22.22 -4.44 -19.85
CA ASN A 166 -21.75 -4.98 -18.59
C ASN A 166 -20.53 -4.17 -18.15
N VAL A 167 -20.70 -3.34 -17.13
CA VAL A 167 -19.73 -2.32 -16.70
C VAL A 167 -19.04 -2.73 -15.41
N LEU A 168 -17.71 -2.68 -15.41
CA LEU A 168 -16.89 -2.85 -14.22
C LEU A 168 -16.28 -1.49 -13.83
N ILE A 169 -16.60 -1.00 -12.64
CA ILE A 169 -16.07 0.24 -12.08
C ILE A 169 -15.02 -0.13 -11.03
N ILE A 170 -13.77 0.26 -11.22
CA ILE A 170 -12.65 -0.05 -10.31
C ILE A 170 -12.14 1.24 -9.69
N ASP A 171 -12.31 1.36 -8.38
CA ASP A 171 -11.87 2.50 -7.57
C ASP A 171 -10.65 2.14 -6.73
N ASP A 172 -9.46 2.45 -7.23
CA ASP A 172 -8.19 2.21 -6.55
C ASP A 172 -7.88 3.34 -5.55
N GLU A 173 -7.52 2.98 -4.32
CA GLU A 173 -7.40 3.88 -3.14
C GLU A 173 -8.74 4.54 -2.77
N CYS A 174 -9.83 3.74 -2.73
CA CYS A 174 -11.20 4.22 -2.48
C CYS A 174 -11.40 4.94 -1.14
N ASP A 175 -10.44 4.82 -0.22
CA ASP A 175 -10.40 5.53 1.06
C ASP A 175 -10.16 7.05 0.90
N GLU A 176 -9.49 7.50 -0.18
CA GLU A 176 -9.15 8.93 -0.36
C GLU A 176 -10.41 9.83 -0.41
N ALA A 177 -11.49 9.35 -1.04
CA ALA A 177 -12.73 10.10 -1.21
C ALA A 177 -13.82 9.75 -0.18
N SER A 178 -13.69 8.63 0.54
CA SER A 178 -14.76 8.12 1.43
C SER A 178 -15.06 8.97 2.66
N SER A 179 -14.14 9.86 3.05
CA SER A 179 -14.31 10.71 4.24
C SER A 179 -15.28 11.88 4.04
N GLU A 180 -15.64 12.24 2.79
CA GLU A 180 -16.53 13.38 2.44
C GLU A 180 -16.21 14.74 3.10
N LYS A 181 -15.01 14.87 3.71
CA LYS A 181 -14.57 16.08 4.43
C LYS A 181 -14.55 17.31 3.54
N THR A 182 -14.08 17.15 2.30
CA THR A 182 -13.88 18.23 1.35
C THR A 182 -15.01 18.27 0.32
N LYS A 183 -15.22 19.44 -0.29
CA LYS A 183 -16.14 19.59 -1.43
C LYS A 183 -15.74 18.65 -2.58
N GLU A 184 -14.43 18.53 -2.82
CA GLU A 184 -13.86 17.64 -3.84
C GLU A 184 -14.22 16.17 -3.59
N ASN A 185 -14.04 15.67 -2.36
CA ASN A 185 -14.39 14.28 -2.00
C ASN A 185 -15.88 14.00 -2.24
N ARG A 186 -16.76 14.94 -1.85
CA ARG A 186 -18.20 14.84 -2.11
C ARG A 186 -18.53 14.80 -3.60
N THR A 187 -17.86 15.61 -4.41
CA THR A 187 -18.03 15.60 -5.88
C THR A 187 -17.54 14.29 -6.50
N VAL A 188 -16.43 13.72 -6.04
CA VAL A 188 -15.96 12.40 -6.49
C VAL A 188 -16.99 11.32 -6.15
N ASN A 189 -17.45 11.24 -4.91
CA ASN A 189 -18.44 10.24 -4.50
C ASN A 189 -19.77 10.39 -5.27
N ALA A 190 -20.25 11.61 -5.48
CA ALA A 190 -21.44 11.86 -6.29
C ALA A 190 -21.28 11.36 -7.74
N ASN A 191 -20.09 11.55 -8.33
CA ASN A 191 -19.81 11.04 -9.67
C ASN A 191 -19.75 9.51 -9.72
N ILE A 192 -19.16 8.86 -8.72
CA ILE A 192 -19.12 7.39 -8.62
C ILE A 192 -20.54 6.85 -8.47
N LEU A 193 -21.34 7.43 -7.58
CA LEU A 193 -22.74 7.04 -7.36
C LEU A 193 -23.55 7.17 -8.65
N LYS A 194 -23.42 8.29 -9.37
CA LYS A 194 -24.09 8.49 -10.66
C LYS A 194 -23.71 7.41 -11.69
N LEU A 195 -22.43 7.03 -11.78
CA LEU A 195 -21.99 5.94 -12.66
C LEU A 195 -22.58 4.59 -12.23
N TYR A 196 -22.56 4.30 -10.93
CA TYR A 196 -23.09 3.07 -10.36
C TYR A 196 -24.61 2.92 -10.60
N GLU A 197 -25.35 4.03 -10.50
CA GLU A 197 -26.80 4.08 -10.69
C GLU A 197 -27.23 4.19 -12.16
N THR A 198 -26.31 4.44 -13.09
CA THR A 198 -26.60 4.52 -14.53
C THR A 198 -27.27 3.22 -15.02
N ASN A 199 -28.15 3.34 -16.02
CA ASN A 199 -29.00 2.24 -16.51
C ASN A 199 -28.25 1.26 -17.44
N PHE A 200 -27.11 0.73 -17.00
CA PHE A 200 -26.42 -0.36 -17.69
C PHE A 200 -27.15 -1.69 -17.47
N LYS A 201 -26.85 -2.70 -18.29
CA LYS A 201 -27.39 -4.06 -18.12
C LYS A 201 -26.92 -4.65 -16.81
N LYS A 202 -25.63 -4.48 -16.51
CA LYS A 202 -25.00 -4.93 -15.28
C LYS A 202 -23.88 -4.00 -14.86
N VAL A 203 -23.75 -3.77 -13.56
CA VAL A 203 -22.69 -2.92 -12.98
C VAL A 203 -22.08 -3.60 -11.77
N VAL A 204 -20.76 -3.74 -11.77
CA VAL A 204 -20.01 -4.12 -10.57
C VAL A 204 -19.09 -2.97 -10.19
N TYR A 205 -19.22 -2.53 -8.95
CA TYR A 205 -18.32 -1.58 -8.33
C TYR A 205 -17.31 -2.32 -7.45
N LEU A 206 -16.02 -2.17 -7.76
CA LEU A 206 -14.89 -2.74 -7.03
C LEU A 206 -14.08 -1.62 -6.37
N PRO A 207 -14.48 -1.13 -5.19
CA PRO A 207 -13.62 -0.31 -4.37
C PRO A 207 -12.45 -1.13 -3.82
N VAL A 208 -11.24 -0.60 -3.89
CA VAL A 208 -10.00 -1.27 -3.49
C VAL A 208 -9.18 -0.36 -2.60
N THR A 209 -8.79 -0.85 -1.43
CA THR A 209 -7.97 -0.06 -0.49
C THR A 209 -7.15 -0.96 0.44
N ALA A 210 -6.10 -0.38 1.02
CA ALA A 210 -5.41 -0.97 2.17
C ALA A 210 -6.06 -0.63 3.52
N THR A 211 -6.92 0.38 3.54
CA THR A 211 -7.42 1.03 4.75
C THR A 211 -8.93 1.20 4.63
N PRO A 212 -9.70 0.11 4.77
CA PRO A 212 -11.12 0.09 4.44
C PRO A 212 -12.00 0.77 5.48
N TYR A 213 -11.44 1.37 6.54
CA TYR A 213 -12.19 1.79 7.71
C TYR A 213 -13.30 2.80 7.39
N ALA A 214 -12.97 3.88 6.68
CA ALA A 214 -13.97 4.87 6.27
C ALA A 214 -15.00 4.26 5.30
N ASN A 215 -14.58 3.38 4.39
CA ASN A 215 -15.49 2.64 3.52
C ASN A 215 -16.45 1.78 4.37
N LEU A 216 -16.01 0.99 5.34
CA LEU A 216 -16.93 0.12 6.08
C LEU A 216 -18.01 0.86 6.89
N THR A 217 -17.84 2.16 7.15
CA THR A 217 -18.64 2.87 8.14
C THR A 217 -19.24 4.22 7.71
N SER A 218 -18.69 4.89 6.69
CA SER A 218 -19.00 6.30 6.33
C SER A 218 -19.80 6.46 5.03
N PHE A 219 -20.36 5.40 4.45
CA PHE A 219 -21.04 5.54 3.16
C PHE A 219 -22.37 6.30 3.25
N THR A 220 -22.60 7.16 2.26
CA THR A 220 -23.95 7.42 1.75
C THR A 220 -24.58 6.07 1.39
N ASP A 221 -25.84 5.83 1.76
CA ASP A 221 -26.47 4.51 1.63
C ASP A 221 -26.28 3.86 0.23
N GLY A 222 -26.08 4.66 -0.82
CA GLY A 222 -25.89 4.20 -2.20
C GLY A 222 -24.53 3.58 -2.56
N LEU A 223 -23.42 3.89 -1.87
CA LEU A 223 -22.08 3.35 -2.17
C LEU A 223 -21.58 2.31 -1.17
N ALA A 224 -22.38 1.98 -0.16
CA ALA A 224 -22.05 0.93 0.79
C ALA A 224 -21.79 -0.40 0.08
N PRO A 225 -20.68 -1.11 0.39
CA PRO A 225 -20.41 -2.40 -0.22
C PRO A 225 -21.49 -3.39 0.18
N ASN A 226 -21.88 -4.25 -0.77
CA ASN A 226 -22.69 -5.43 -0.46
C ASN A 226 -21.82 -6.50 0.18
N TYR A 227 -20.56 -6.60 -0.27
CA TYR A 227 -19.60 -7.60 0.19
C TYR A 227 -18.24 -6.97 0.48
N VAL A 228 -17.53 -7.52 1.46
CA VAL A 228 -16.18 -7.12 1.83
C VAL A 228 -15.30 -8.36 1.78
N ILE A 229 -14.22 -8.30 1.01
CA ILE A 229 -13.30 -9.40 0.79
C ILE A 229 -11.92 -9.00 1.30
N PRO A 230 -11.51 -9.53 2.46
CA PRO A 230 -10.12 -9.46 2.89
C PRO A 230 -9.25 -10.19 1.86
N LEU A 231 -8.38 -9.46 1.17
CA LEU A 231 -7.44 -10.09 0.25
C LEU A 231 -6.35 -10.81 1.04
N VAL A 232 -6.10 -12.06 0.66
CA VAL A 232 -4.99 -12.85 1.15
C VAL A 232 -3.68 -12.28 0.59
N SER A 233 -2.64 -12.25 1.43
CA SER A 233 -1.27 -11.87 1.07
C SER A 233 -0.39 -13.12 0.98
N SER A 234 0.71 -13.03 0.21
CA SER A 234 1.71 -14.11 0.15
C SER A 234 2.34 -14.36 1.52
N THR A 235 2.73 -15.61 1.80
CA THR A 235 3.52 -15.98 2.98
C THR A 235 4.86 -15.24 3.08
N SER A 236 5.37 -14.72 1.95
CA SER A 236 6.59 -13.92 1.88
C SER A 236 6.39 -12.43 2.15
N TYR A 237 5.14 -11.97 2.26
CA TYR A 237 4.80 -10.60 2.62
C TYR A 237 4.97 -10.38 4.13
N CYS A 238 5.55 -9.24 4.49
CA CYS A 238 5.77 -8.81 5.86
C CYS A 238 5.00 -7.51 6.11
N GLY A 239 3.88 -7.60 6.83
CA GLY A 239 3.04 -6.47 7.26
C GLY A 239 2.94 -6.37 8.78
N LEU A 240 1.85 -5.76 9.27
CA LEU A 240 1.56 -5.58 10.70
C LEU A 240 1.79 -6.87 11.51
N LYS A 241 1.20 -7.99 11.06
CA LYS A 241 1.31 -9.29 11.71
C LYS A 241 2.75 -9.72 11.93
N VAL A 242 3.57 -9.73 10.86
CA VAL A 242 4.96 -10.21 10.94
C VAL A 242 5.79 -9.33 11.86
N PHE A 243 5.62 -8.00 11.80
CA PHE A 243 6.39 -7.09 12.64
C PHE A 243 5.97 -7.12 14.11
N SER A 244 4.68 -7.32 14.39
CA SER A 244 4.15 -7.47 15.75
C SER A 244 4.55 -8.83 16.35
N ASP A 245 4.31 -9.95 15.64
CA ASP A 245 4.60 -11.31 16.10
C ASP A 245 6.09 -11.58 16.38
N ASN A 246 7.01 -10.81 15.76
CA ASN A 246 8.46 -10.98 15.88
C ASN A 246 9.16 -9.88 16.69
N ASP A 247 8.42 -8.97 17.33
CA ASP A 247 8.97 -7.87 18.14
C ASP A 247 10.09 -7.07 17.44
N LEU A 248 9.83 -6.73 16.17
CA LEU A 248 10.81 -6.08 15.30
C LEU A 248 10.87 -4.55 15.48
N TYR A 249 9.93 -4.00 16.24
CA TYR A 249 9.95 -2.61 16.66
C TYR A 249 10.99 -2.40 17.77
N LYS A 250 11.69 -1.27 17.70
CA LYS A 250 12.67 -0.84 18.71
C LYS A 250 12.26 0.52 19.24
N ILE A 251 11.82 0.55 20.49
CA ILE A 251 11.31 1.76 21.11
C ILE A 251 12.48 2.68 21.45
N ILE A 252 12.41 3.93 20.96
CA ILE A 252 13.31 5.00 21.37
C ILE A 252 12.73 5.66 22.62
N ASP A 253 13.58 5.82 23.65
CA ASP A 253 13.22 6.51 24.88
C ASP A 253 12.61 7.89 24.61
N LYS A 254 11.54 8.21 25.34
CA LYS A 254 10.81 9.48 25.17
C LYS A 254 11.72 10.70 25.29
N SER A 255 12.64 10.71 26.25
CA SER A 255 13.59 11.81 26.45
C SER A 255 14.48 12.05 25.23
N ILE A 256 14.81 11.01 24.47
CA ILE A 256 15.59 11.10 23.22
C ILE A 256 14.68 11.55 22.07
N VAL A 257 13.46 11.01 21.98
CA VAL A 257 12.47 11.44 20.98
C VAL A 257 12.21 12.94 21.09
N ASP A 258 11.99 13.46 22.31
CA ASP A 258 11.74 14.87 22.58
C ASP A 258 12.94 15.74 22.14
N LYS A 259 14.18 15.27 22.38
CA LYS A 259 15.40 15.95 21.91
C LYS A 259 15.51 15.96 20.40
N ILE A 260 15.19 14.85 19.74
CA ILE A 260 15.18 14.73 18.27
C ILE A 260 14.21 15.76 17.68
N TYR A 261 12.97 15.82 18.18
CA TYR A 261 11.97 16.79 17.70
C TYR A 261 12.38 18.24 17.96
N ALA A 262 12.95 18.52 19.13
CA ALA A 262 13.50 19.83 19.46
C ALA A 262 14.75 20.20 18.64
N ARG A 263 15.28 19.25 17.83
CA ARG A 263 16.58 19.35 17.14
C ARG A 263 17.73 19.67 18.11
N ASN A 264 17.61 19.20 19.35
CA ASN A 264 18.63 19.30 20.38
C ASN A 264 19.55 18.08 20.30
N PHE A 265 20.58 18.21 19.46
CA PHE A 265 21.51 17.14 19.15
C PHE A 265 22.70 17.09 20.12
N ASP A 266 22.42 16.63 21.33
CA ASP A 266 23.41 16.44 22.38
C ASP A 266 24.22 15.13 22.22
N VAL A 267 25.10 14.85 23.19
CA VAL A 267 25.97 13.66 23.19
C VAL A 267 25.16 12.37 23.15
N GLN A 268 24.06 12.28 23.91
CA GLN A 268 23.23 11.07 23.96
C GLN A 268 22.57 10.79 22.61
N THR A 269 22.01 11.82 21.98
CA THR A 269 21.38 11.71 20.66
C THR A 269 22.43 11.30 19.61
N GLU A 270 23.63 11.87 19.71
CA GLU A 270 24.75 11.54 18.81
C GLU A 270 25.19 10.08 18.93
N GLU A 271 25.34 9.58 20.16
CA GLU A 271 25.72 8.18 20.43
C GLU A 271 24.70 7.20 19.85
N ILE A 272 23.41 7.50 19.97
CA ILE A 272 22.32 6.66 19.44
C ILE A 272 22.38 6.60 17.91
N PHE A 273 22.46 7.74 17.23
CA PHE A 273 22.57 7.74 15.76
C PHE A 273 23.88 7.10 15.28
N MET A 274 25.01 7.31 15.98
CA MET A 274 26.26 6.61 15.69
C MET A 274 26.08 5.10 15.77
N LYS A 275 25.45 4.61 16.84
CA LYS A 275 25.16 3.18 17.01
C LYS A 275 24.30 2.64 15.87
N TYR A 276 23.20 3.32 15.53
CA TYR A 276 22.31 2.86 14.45
C TYR A 276 23.01 2.81 13.09
N ILE A 277 23.83 3.81 12.78
CA ILE A 277 24.61 3.86 11.52
C ILE A 277 25.66 2.75 11.49
N ILE A 278 26.37 2.51 12.60
CA ILE A 278 27.36 1.44 12.69
C ILE A 278 26.69 0.08 12.52
N ASP A 279 25.60 -0.20 13.27
CA ASP A 279 24.88 -1.47 13.18
C ASP A 279 24.37 -1.71 11.75
N PHE A 280 23.80 -0.69 11.11
CA PHE A 280 23.38 -0.76 9.70
C PHE A 280 24.53 -1.08 8.74
N LEU A 281 25.67 -0.42 8.90
CA LEU A 281 26.85 -0.66 8.07
C LEU A 281 27.45 -2.05 8.28
N ILE A 282 27.35 -2.60 9.49
CA ILE A 282 27.80 -3.96 9.80
C ILE A 282 26.98 -4.97 9.00
N GLU A 283 25.66 -4.80 8.90
CA GLU A 283 24.82 -5.66 8.04
C GLU A 283 25.22 -5.55 6.57
N CYS A 284 25.50 -4.33 6.08
CA CYS A 284 25.99 -4.13 4.72
C CYS A 284 27.33 -4.83 4.47
N TYR A 285 28.27 -4.68 5.40
CA TYR A 285 29.60 -5.27 5.34
C TYR A 285 29.55 -6.81 5.35
N ARG A 286 28.82 -7.40 6.29
CA ARG A 286 28.75 -8.86 6.47
C ARG A 286 28.11 -9.58 5.29
N ASP A 287 27.14 -8.94 4.64
CA ASP A 287 26.44 -9.51 3.49
C ASP A 287 27.06 -9.15 2.15
N GLU A 288 28.06 -8.26 2.18
CA GLU A 288 28.59 -7.60 0.99
C GLU A 288 27.48 -6.97 0.12
N LYS A 289 26.45 -6.41 0.78
CA LYS A 289 25.26 -5.88 0.10
C LYS A 289 24.95 -4.43 0.47
N ASN A 290 24.59 -3.65 -0.54
CA ASN A 290 24.23 -2.23 -0.39
C ASN A 290 22.76 -2.08 0.01
N TYR A 291 22.53 -2.04 1.32
CA TYR A 291 21.21 -1.83 1.92
C TYR A 291 20.84 -0.34 2.06
N GLN A 292 19.61 -0.09 2.48
CA GLN A 292 19.03 1.23 2.67
C GLN A 292 18.60 1.41 4.14
N PHE A 293 18.82 2.62 4.66
CA PHE A 293 18.37 3.07 5.98
C PHE A 293 17.52 4.33 5.81
N LEU A 294 16.23 4.25 6.14
CA LEU A 294 15.31 5.37 6.08
C LEU A 294 15.21 6.12 7.42
N ILE A 295 15.28 7.45 7.38
CA ILE A 295 15.09 8.32 8.54
C ILE A 295 13.92 9.25 8.24
N ASN A 296 12.81 9.03 8.94
CA ASN A 296 11.53 9.68 8.72
C ASN A 296 11.02 10.31 10.02
N ILE A 297 11.51 11.52 10.31
CA ILE A 297 11.31 12.18 11.60
C ILE A 297 10.17 13.21 11.57
N THR A 298 9.99 13.93 10.46
CA THR A 298 9.03 15.02 10.40
C THR A 298 8.28 15.04 9.08
N VAL A 299 7.05 15.55 9.12
CA VAL A 299 6.24 15.85 7.94
C VAL A 299 6.61 17.18 7.29
N ASN A 300 7.22 18.10 8.06
CA ASN A 300 7.59 19.42 7.60
C ASN A 300 8.87 19.37 6.77
N THR A 301 8.94 20.12 5.67
CA THR A 301 10.13 20.13 4.79
C THR A 301 11.29 20.89 5.39
N THR A 302 11.04 21.94 6.17
CA THR A 302 12.07 22.82 6.75
C THR A 302 13.06 22.07 7.66
N PRO A 303 12.63 21.24 8.62
CA PRO A 303 13.56 20.57 9.53
C PRO A 303 14.38 19.45 8.87
N ILE A 304 13.99 18.95 7.69
CA ILE A 304 14.71 17.86 6.99
C ILE A 304 16.17 18.24 6.73
N LYS A 305 16.43 19.51 6.37
CA LYS A 305 17.79 20.01 6.12
C LYS A 305 18.68 19.97 7.38
N ASP A 306 18.09 20.20 8.55
CA ASP A 306 18.82 20.15 9.81
C ASP A 306 19.22 18.71 10.15
N TYR A 307 18.31 17.76 9.93
CA TYR A 307 18.60 16.33 10.09
C TYR A 307 19.65 15.85 9.09
N ASP A 308 19.57 16.25 7.81
CA ASP A 308 20.61 15.93 6.81
C ASP A 308 21.99 16.43 7.24
N LYS A 309 22.08 17.71 7.63
CA LYS A 309 23.34 18.29 8.13
C LYS A 309 23.86 17.54 9.35
N TYR A 310 22.99 17.16 10.27
CA TYR A 310 23.36 16.45 11.48
C TYR A 310 23.88 15.03 11.19
N ILE A 311 23.17 14.24 10.38
CA ILE A 311 23.61 12.89 9.99
C ILE A 311 24.95 12.93 9.25
N ARG A 312 25.14 13.89 8.34
CA ARG A 312 26.44 14.08 7.66
C ARG A 312 27.56 14.39 8.66
N LYS A 313 27.30 15.24 9.67
CA LYS A 313 28.26 15.53 10.75
C LYS A 313 28.64 14.26 11.52
N ILE A 314 27.67 13.40 11.84
CA ILE A 314 27.93 12.12 12.52
C ILE A 314 28.82 11.22 11.66
N ILE A 315 28.51 11.09 10.37
CA ILE A 315 29.30 10.27 9.46
C ILE A 315 30.73 10.80 9.34
N SER A 316 30.93 12.13 9.24
CA SER A 316 32.27 12.72 9.25
C SER A 316 33.03 12.40 10.53
N LYS A 317 32.37 12.39 11.69
CA LYS A 317 32.97 11.98 12.97
C LYS A 317 33.34 10.49 12.96
N LEU A 318 32.48 9.62 12.46
CA LEU A 318 32.79 8.19 12.30
C LEU A 318 33.99 8.00 11.36
N LYS A 319 34.07 8.75 10.26
CA LYS A 319 35.20 8.66 9.32
C LYS A 319 36.57 8.99 9.92
N VAL A 320 36.64 9.69 11.06
CA VAL A 320 37.92 9.96 11.75
C VAL A 320 38.17 9.10 12.99
N LYS A 321 37.23 8.20 13.36
CA LYS A 321 37.45 7.25 14.47
C LYS A 321 38.53 6.24 14.11
N ASN A 322 39.33 5.86 15.11
CA ASN A 322 40.44 4.92 14.96
C ASN A 322 40.00 3.45 15.05
N LYS A 323 40.92 2.53 14.74
CA LYS A 323 40.71 1.08 14.83
C LYS A 323 40.17 0.65 16.20
N ALA A 324 40.75 1.16 17.30
CA ALA A 324 40.35 0.79 18.65
C ALA A 324 38.87 1.09 18.96
N PHE A 325 38.31 2.17 18.41
CA PHE A 325 36.88 2.46 18.54
C PHE A 325 36.01 1.38 17.88
N TYR A 326 36.39 0.93 16.67
CA TYR A 326 35.61 -0.04 15.89
C TYR A 326 35.75 -1.47 16.38
N ASN A 327 36.86 -1.83 17.02
CA ASN A 327 37.05 -3.16 17.61
C ASN A 327 35.98 -3.51 18.68
N ASN A 328 35.22 -2.53 19.18
CA ASN A 328 34.08 -2.77 20.05
C ASN A 328 32.83 -3.30 19.31
N PHE A 329 32.81 -3.24 17.98
CA PHE A 329 31.65 -3.56 17.15
C PHE A 329 31.94 -4.64 16.10
N ILE A 330 33.18 -4.74 15.63
CA ILE A 330 33.63 -5.67 14.58
C ILE A 330 34.89 -6.43 15.02
N GLY A 331 35.25 -7.49 14.31
CA GLY A 331 36.47 -8.24 14.58
C GLY A 331 37.74 -7.40 14.42
N ASN A 332 38.79 -7.71 15.19
CA ASN A 332 40.04 -6.93 15.21
C ASN A 332 40.72 -6.80 13.83
N ASP A 333 40.52 -7.77 12.93
CA ASP A 333 41.13 -7.78 11.61
C ASP A 333 40.21 -7.25 10.51
N GLU A 334 38.98 -6.87 10.85
CA GLU A 334 37.95 -6.45 9.90
C GLU A 334 37.98 -4.93 9.61
N TYR A 335 38.71 -4.15 10.41
CA TYR A 335 38.65 -2.68 10.37
C TYR A 335 38.90 -2.08 8.97
N ILE A 336 39.91 -2.56 8.25
CA ILE A 336 40.26 -2.02 6.93
C ILE A 336 39.10 -2.25 5.95
N SER A 337 38.55 -3.47 5.91
CA SER A 337 37.44 -3.82 5.02
C SER A 337 36.16 -3.09 5.42
N PHE A 338 35.82 -3.05 6.71
CA PHE A 338 34.66 -2.30 7.20
C PHE A 338 34.77 -0.79 6.88
N LYS A 339 35.98 -0.23 6.96
CA LYS A 339 36.20 1.19 6.68
C LYS A 339 35.82 1.56 5.24
N GLN A 340 36.08 0.68 4.28
CA GLN A 340 35.67 0.87 2.89
C GLN A 340 34.15 1.01 2.75
N TRP A 341 33.37 0.27 3.56
CA TRP A 341 31.90 0.38 3.59
C TRP A 341 31.43 1.71 4.16
N LEU A 342 32.07 2.21 5.22
CA LEU A 342 31.80 3.54 5.75
C LEU A 342 32.17 4.66 4.75
N ASP A 343 33.25 4.48 3.99
CA ASP A 343 33.71 5.49 3.05
C ASP A 343 32.77 5.65 1.85
N LYS A 344 32.19 4.54 1.36
CA LYS A 344 31.17 4.54 0.29
C LYS A 344 29.75 4.89 0.73
N LEU A 345 29.48 5.01 2.03
CA LEU A 345 28.15 5.34 2.54
C LEU A 345 27.66 6.68 1.99
N GLU A 346 26.50 6.67 1.36
CA GLU A 346 25.85 7.87 0.84
C GLU A 346 24.74 8.36 1.77
N VAL A 347 24.55 9.69 1.82
CA VAL A 347 23.40 10.31 2.47
C VAL A 347 22.61 11.06 1.43
N LYS A 348 21.30 10.78 1.36
CA LYS A 348 20.38 11.44 0.43
C LYS A 348 19.25 12.10 1.19
N MET A 349 18.96 13.34 0.81
CA MET A 349 17.82 14.07 1.28
C MET A 349 16.72 14.05 0.21
N ILE A 350 15.49 13.68 0.57
CA ILE A 350 14.35 13.65 -0.36
C ILE A 350 13.33 14.71 0.07
N ILE A 351 13.14 15.70 -0.80
CA ILE A 351 12.18 16.82 -0.67
C ILE A 351 11.26 16.90 -1.89
N GLU A 352 10.27 17.80 -1.87
CA GLU A 352 9.20 17.86 -2.88
C GLU A 352 9.73 18.16 -4.27
N GLY A 353 9.23 17.43 -5.28
CA GLY A 353 9.56 17.67 -6.69
C GLY A 353 10.80 16.93 -7.22
N PHE A 354 11.45 16.07 -6.42
CA PHE A 354 12.62 15.30 -6.86
C PHE A 354 12.30 13.82 -7.07
N GLU A 355 12.80 13.27 -8.18
CA GLU A 355 12.79 11.83 -8.43
C GLU A 355 13.90 11.16 -7.62
N TYR A 356 13.54 10.15 -6.83
CA TYR A 356 14.52 9.37 -6.08
C TYR A 356 15.11 8.28 -6.97
N ILE A 357 16.44 8.30 -7.09
CA ILE A 357 17.20 7.29 -7.82
C ILE A 357 18.08 6.54 -6.82
N ARG A 358 17.86 5.23 -6.74
CA ARG A 358 18.67 4.31 -5.93
C ARG A 358 20.10 4.23 -6.50
N THR A 359 21.10 4.28 -5.63
CA THR A 359 22.52 4.15 -6.03
C THR A 359 23.05 2.74 -5.80
N THR A 360 24.26 2.48 -6.27
CA THR A 360 24.97 1.21 -6.10
C THR A 360 25.81 1.17 -4.81
N ASN A 361 25.53 2.06 -3.86
CA ASN A 361 26.20 2.21 -2.58
C ASN A 361 25.19 2.05 -1.43
N PRO A 362 25.63 1.70 -0.21
CA PRO A 362 24.73 1.74 0.94
C PRO A 362 24.32 3.19 1.16
N GLU A 363 23.04 3.42 1.50
CA GLU A 363 22.50 4.77 1.59
C GLU A 363 21.65 4.98 2.85
N ILE A 364 21.84 6.14 3.48
CA ILE A 364 20.92 6.70 4.45
C ILE A 364 20.05 7.74 3.73
N ILE A 365 18.75 7.53 3.79
CA ILE A 365 17.76 8.37 3.14
C ILE A 365 17.01 9.14 4.22
N ILE A 366 16.99 10.45 4.11
CA ILE A 366 16.33 11.35 5.05
C ILE A 366 15.22 12.04 4.28
N GLY A 367 13.98 11.88 4.74
CA GLY A 367 12.87 12.54 4.07
C GLY A 367 11.73 12.88 4.99
N GLY A 368 10.69 13.47 4.40
CA GLY A 368 9.46 13.85 5.10
C GLY A 368 8.23 13.44 4.31
N ASN A 369 7.26 14.34 4.13
CA ASN A 369 5.95 14.02 3.54
C ASN A 369 5.98 13.29 2.18
N LEU A 370 7.05 13.38 1.37
CA LEU A 370 7.08 12.73 0.05
C LEU A 370 7.57 11.29 0.04
N LEU A 371 8.20 10.84 1.13
CA LEU A 371 8.39 9.42 1.35
C LEU A 371 7.04 8.69 1.53
N SER A 372 5.91 9.41 1.60
CA SER A 372 4.60 8.85 1.92
C SER A 372 3.81 8.26 0.76
N ARG A 373 4.14 8.49 -0.52
CA ARG A 373 3.46 7.81 -1.65
C ARG A 373 4.35 7.56 -2.87
N GLY A 374 4.41 6.32 -3.36
CA GLY A 374 4.94 5.96 -4.69
C GLY A 374 6.43 5.62 -4.80
N ILE A 375 7.20 5.65 -3.70
CA ILE A 375 8.60 5.19 -3.67
C ILE A 375 8.68 3.86 -2.93
N THR A 376 9.33 2.88 -3.55
CA THR A 376 9.62 1.57 -2.95
C THR A 376 11.11 1.48 -2.62
N PHE A 377 11.42 0.90 -1.45
CA PHE A 377 12.78 0.68 -0.97
C PHE A 377 13.05 -0.83 -0.83
N ASP A 378 13.53 -1.44 -1.91
CA ASP A 378 13.63 -2.91 -2.05
C ASP A 378 14.61 -3.55 -1.07
N ASP A 379 15.61 -2.80 -0.60
CA ASP A 379 16.65 -3.26 0.32
C ASP A 379 16.71 -2.39 1.59
N LEU A 380 15.55 -1.86 2.00
CA LEU A 380 15.36 -1.23 3.30
C LEU A 380 15.45 -2.27 4.43
N ILE A 381 16.40 -2.08 5.32
CA ILE A 381 16.54 -2.90 6.53
C ILE A 381 16.35 -2.08 7.81
N TYR A 382 16.72 -0.80 7.80
CA TYR A 382 16.62 0.06 8.99
C TYR A 382 15.66 1.21 8.70
N GLU A 383 14.79 1.53 9.66
CA GLU A 383 13.95 2.72 9.57
C GLU A 383 13.80 3.41 10.93
N ILE A 384 13.94 4.74 10.98
CA ILE A 384 13.48 5.56 12.10
C ILE A 384 12.16 6.20 11.69
N MET A 385 11.08 5.80 12.37
CA MET A 385 9.72 6.25 12.11
C MET A 385 9.19 7.10 13.28
N LEU A 386 9.38 8.42 13.15
CA LEU A 386 8.97 9.43 14.13
C LEU A 386 8.08 10.53 13.52
N ASN A 387 7.69 10.45 12.25
CA ASN A 387 6.87 11.49 11.61
C ASN A 387 5.37 11.49 12.01
N HIS A 388 5.03 10.88 13.15
CA HIS A 388 3.68 10.87 13.70
C HIS A 388 3.46 12.12 14.57
N SER A 389 2.22 12.62 14.66
CA SER A 389 1.91 13.80 15.46
C SER A 389 2.22 13.58 16.95
N GLU A 390 2.88 14.55 17.59
CA GLU A 390 3.06 14.58 19.06
C GLU A 390 1.73 14.69 19.81
N SER A 391 0.67 15.21 19.15
CA SER A 391 -0.65 15.38 19.76
C SER A 391 -1.40 14.07 20.03
N GLY A 392 -0.87 12.92 19.61
CA GLY A 392 -1.53 11.62 19.77
C GLY A 392 -2.73 11.40 18.84
N ILE A 393 -3.05 12.36 17.97
CA ILE A 393 -4.13 12.26 17.00
C ILE A 393 -3.55 11.73 15.68
N PHE A 394 -3.95 10.52 15.32
CA PHE A 394 -3.45 9.82 14.14
C PHE A 394 -4.58 9.50 13.17
N SER A 395 -4.34 9.71 11.87
CA SER A 395 -5.07 9.01 10.83
C SER A 395 -4.42 7.66 10.62
N SER A 396 -5.20 6.58 10.80
CA SER A 396 -4.77 5.20 10.56
C SER A 396 -4.15 5.05 9.18
N ASP A 397 -4.84 5.63 8.19
CA ASP A 397 -4.52 5.49 6.78
C ASP A 397 -3.19 6.16 6.47
N THR A 398 -2.96 7.33 7.07
CA THR A 398 -1.73 8.09 6.91
C THR A 398 -0.52 7.32 7.46
N LEU A 399 -0.61 6.76 8.66
CA LEU A 399 0.53 6.07 9.28
C LEU A 399 0.79 4.68 8.67
N LEU A 400 -0.26 3.96 8.27
CA LEU A 400 -0.12 2.69 7.57
C LEU A 400 0.50 2.88 6.18
N GLN A 401 0.05 3.89 5.42
CA GLN A 401 0.64 4.20 4.10
C GLN A 401 2.10 4.67 4.18
N ARG A 402 2.54 5.17 5.35
CA ARG A 402 3.93 5.58 5.60
C ARG A 402 4.85 4.45 6.02
N ALA A 403 4.33 3.29 6.43
CA ALA A 403 5.14 2.15 6.85
C ALA A 403 5.89 1.55 5.66
N ARG A 404 7.08 2.09 5.36
CA ARG A 404 7.88 1.68 4.19
C ARG A 404 8.54 0.33 4.36
N TRP A 405 8.70 -0.11 5.60
CA TRP A 405 9.16 -1.44 5.94
C TRP A 405 8.15 -2.55 5.69
N PHE A 406 6.90 -2.27 5.29
CA PHE A 406 6.02 -3.32 4.79
C PHE A 406 6.42 -3.80 3.38
N GLY A 407 5.94 -4.98 2.99
CA GLY A 407 6.18 -5.56 1.67
C GLY A 407 6.87 -6.92 1.70
N TYR A 408 7.39 -7.36 0.54
CA TYR A 408 7.99 -8.67 0.35
C TYR A 408 9.43 -8.73 0.91
N ARG A 409 9.55 -8.92 2.23
CA ARG A 409 10.80 -8.74 2.98
C ARG A 409 11.28 -9.97 3.75
N LEU A 410 10.57 -11.09 3.64
CA LEU A 410 10.82 -12.29 4.46
C LEU A 410 12.29 -12.74 4.45
N ARG A 411 12.97 -12.61 3.30
CA ARG A 411 14.39 -13.00 3.11
C ARG A 411 15.38 -12.27 4.02
N TYR A 412 15.05 -11.07 4.51
CA TYR A 412 15.94 -10.26 5.36
C TYR A 412 15.25 -9.72 6.62
N ILE A 413 14.07 -10.25 6.96
CA ILE A 413 13.24 -9.77 8.08
C ILE A 413 14.01 -9.76 9.42
N TYR A 414 14.86 -10.75 9.66
CA TYR A 414 15.66 -10.89 10.88
C TYR A 414 16.71 -9.79 11.06
N LYS A 415 17.10 -9.11 9.97
CA LYS A 415 18.01 -7.95 9.96
C LYS A 415 17.27 -6.64 10.16
N MET A 416 15.95 -6.64 10.00
CA MET A 416 15.20 -5.41 10.00
C MET A 416 15.12 -4.80 11.41
N ARG A 417 15.27 -3.48 11.50
CA ARG A 417 15.16 -2.72 12.74
C ARG A 417 14.30 -1.47 12.50
N ILE A 418 13.13 -1.44 13.12
CA ILE A 418 12.18 -0.33 13.00
C ILE A 418 12.17 0.46 14.30
N TYR A 419 12.90 1.55 14.33
CA TYR A 419 12.99 2.43 15.49
C TYR A 419 11.80 3.40 15.51
N THR A 420 11.05 3.43 16.60
CA THR A 420 9.89 4.32 16.73
C THR A 420 9.69 4.76 18.18
N SER A 421 8.82 5.73 18.43
CA SER A 421 8.46 6.13 19.79
C SER A 421 7.50 5.10 20.39
N ASN A 422 7.30 5.15 21.72
CA ASN A 422 6.27 4.33 22.38
C ASN A 422 4.86 4.60 21.80
N ILE A 423 4.60 5.83 21.35
CA ILE A 423 3.32 6.20 20.74
C ILE A 423 3.15 5.51 19.38
N GLY A 424 4.18 5.53 18.53
CA GLY A 424 4.16 4.85 17.25
C GLY A 424 4.05 3.33 17.39
N TYR A 425 4.79 2.74 18.34
CA TYR A 425 4.72 1.31 18.66
C TYR A 425 3.29 0.89 19.06
N ASN A 426 2.69 1.58 20.04
CA ASN A 426 1.33 1.30 20.49
C ASN A 426 0.33 1.46 19.34
N PHE A 427 0.51 2.46 18.48
CA PHE A 427 -0.34 2.65 17.31
C PHE A 427 -0.32 1.44 16.38
N TYR A 428 0.86 0.94 15.99
CA TYR A 428 0.95 -0.20 15.07
C TYR A 428 0.39 -1.49 15.67
N ASN A 429 0.61 -1.74 16.96
CA ASN A 429 0.03 -2.90 17.63
C ASN A 429 -1.50 -2.79 17.75
N ASN A 430 -2.03 -1.64 18.15
CA ASN A 430 -3.48 -1.47 18.25
C ASN A 430 -4.16 -1.62 16.88
N ILE A 431 -3.55 -1.07 15.82
CA ILE A 431 -4.08 -1.20 14.46
C ILE A 431 -3.98 -2.63 13.95
N TYR A 432 -2.93 -3.37 14.30
CA TYR A 432 -2.86 -4.81 14.01
C TYR A 432 -4.03 -5.58 14.61
N GLU A 433 -4.33 -5.33 15.89
CA GLU A 433 -5.47 -5.97 16.58
C GLU A 433 -6.82 -5.57 15.96
N ILE A 434 -7.00 -4.29 15.65
CA ILE A 434 -8.22 -3.80 14.99
C ILE A 434 -8.38 -4.44 13.61
N ASP A 435 -7.36 -4.40 12.75
CA ASP A 435 -7.41 -4.96 11.39
C ASP A 435 -7.67 -6.46 11.43
N THR A 436 -7.02 -7.20 12.34
CA THR A 436 -7.24 -8.64 12.52
C THR A 436 -8.69 -8.96 12.92
N ARG A 437 -9.25 -8.22 13.89
CA ARG A 437 -10.64 -8.40 14.32
C ARG A 437 -11.64 -8.00 13.24
N ILE A 438 -11.37 -6.97 12.45
CA ILE A 438 -12.23 -6.58 11.34
C ILE A 438 -12.19 -7.64 10.24
N ARG A 439 -11.00 -8.13 9.86
CA ARG A 439 -10.86 -9.19 8.85
C ARG A 439 -11.59 -10.46 9.27
N SER A 440 -11.52 -10.87 10.53
CA SER A 440 -12.19 -12.07 11.02
C SER A 440 -13.72 -11.98 11.00
N LEU A 441 -14.31 -10.78 11.08
CA LEU A 441 -15.76 -10.60 10.87
C LEU A 441 -16.21 -11.02 9.46
N TYR A 442 -15.29 -11.04 8.49
CA TYR A 442 -15.56 -11.34 7.08
C TYR A 442 -14.92 -12.65 6.60
N GLU A 443 -14.27 -13.44 7.46
CA GLU A 443 -13.65 -14.72 7.06
C GLU A 443 -14.70 -15.77 6.67
N ASN A 444 -15.81 -15.85 7.40
CA ASN A 444 -16.85 -16.87 7.20
C ASN A 444 -18.02 -16.41 6.32
N ASP A 445 -18.22 -15.09 6.26
CA ASP A 445 -19.30 -14.44 5.55
C ASP A 445 -18.84 -13.04 5.09
N TYR A 446 -18.75 -12.89 3.77
CA TYR A 446 -18.33 -11.64 3.15
C TYR A 446 -19.42 -10.57 3.14
N SER A 447 -20.67 -10.87 3.50
CA SER A 447 -21.76 -9.89 3.45
C SER A 447 -21.48 -8.68 4.35
N ASN A 448 -21.74 -7.48 3.85
CA ASN A 448 -21.73 -6.28 4.67
C ASN A 448 -23.08 -6.13 5.38
N SER A 449 -23.06 -5.86 6.69
CA SER A 449 -24.29 -5.75 7.48
C SER A 449 -24.18 -4.69 8.57
N LYS A 450 -25.34 -4.15 8.99
CA LYS A 450 -25.41 -3.18 10.10
C LYS A 450 -24.83 -3.74 11.40
N ASP A 451 -24.98 -5.05 11.64
CA ASP A 451 -24.42 -5.72 12.82
C ASP A 451 -22.89 -5.72 12.80
N LYS A 452 -22.27 -6.02 11.65
CA LYS A 452 -20.80 -5.95 11.50
C LYS A 452 -20.32 -4.51 11.65
N ILE A 453 -21.04 -3.53 11.08
CA ILE A 453 -20.72 -2.10 11.25
C ILE A 453 -20.72 -1.71 12.73
N MET A 454 -21.71 -2.14 13.50
CA MET A 454 -21.77 -1.85 14.94
C MET A 454 -20.60 -2.47 15.70
N ARG A 455 -20.28 -3.75 15.41
CA ARG A 455 -19.11 -4.43 16.00
C ARG A 455 -17.80 -3.73 15.65
N ILE A 456 -17.63 -3.28 14.41
CA ILE A 456 -16.45 -2.50 13.99
C ILE A 456 -16.36 -1.22 14.83
N LYS A 457 -17.46 -0.48 14.99
CA LYS A 457 -17.49 0.74 15.82
C LYS A 457 -17.12 0.46 17.26
N ASP A 458 -17.56 -0.66 17.82
CA ASP A 458 -17.23 -1.05 19.19
C ASP A 458 -15.74 -1.43 19.34
N ILE A 459 -15.17 -2.16 18.36
CA ILE A 459 -13.72 -2.44 18.28
C ILE A 459 -12.93 -1.13 18.35
N PHE A 460 -13.28 -0.11 17.56
CA PHE A 460 -12.58 1.18 17.58
C PHE A 460 -12.68 1.89 18.94
N LYS A 461 -13.84 1.83 19.61
CA LYS A 461 -14.04 2.43 20.94
C LYS A 461 -13.14 1.77 22.00
N GLU A 462 -12.98 0.45 21.97
CA GLU A 462 -12.14 -0.30 22.92
C GLU A 462 -10.70 0.23 22.95
N TYR A 463 -10.15 0.59 21.79
CA TYR A 463 -8.79 1.11 21.67
C TYR A 463 -8.70 2.63 21.78
N SER A 464 -9.75 3.31 22.23
CA SER A 464 -9.82 4.78 22.31
C SER A 464 -9.53 5.51 20.99
N TYR A 465 -9.69 4.82 19.85
CA TYR A 465 -9.60 5.46 18.55
C TYR A 465 -10.93 6.18 18.30
N LYS A 466 -10.86 7.51 18.19
CA LYS A 466 -11.99 8.27 17.69
C LYS A 466 -12.14 7.99 16.22
N TRP A 467 -13.25 7.38 15.87
CA TRP A 467 -13.69 7.32 14.50
C TRP A 467 -14.08 8.74 14.06
N THR A 468 -13.36 9.27 13.07
CA THR A 468 -13.65 10.57 12.48
C THR A 468 -14.03 10.36 11.02
N ASN A 469 -15.27 10.69 10.65
CA ASN A 469 -15.65 10.90 9.25
C ASN A 469 -14.59 11.74 8.56
#